data_AF-A0A2P6SDR4-F1
#
_entry.id   AF-A0A2P6SDR4-F1
#
_cell.length_a   1.000
_cell.length_b   1.000
_cell.length_c   1.000
_cell.angle_alpha   90.00
_cell.angle_beta   90.00
_cell.angle_gamma   90.00
#
_symmetry.space_group_name_H-M   'P 1'
#
loop_
_entity.id
_entity.type
_entity.pdbx_description
1 polymer ?
#
loop_
_entity_poly.entity_id
_entity_poly.type
_entity_poly.pdbx_seq_one_letter_code
_entity_poly.pdbx_strand_id
1 'polypeptide(L)'
;MSSWTALVESWNESTFNETWNYFQIEYKDYASVLTYIVNTWIPWKERFVFTWTGQTSHFGNNVTSRAEGAHEILKKYLQVSTGGLREVKDNICLAIQNQFQEIKTQLASEKIRVPQKLCIPFFKEVINKVSFYALFELQKQYLLANTKDYSSQCKGQFSKTMGLPCVHMIKDMNIEVLLINMIHKQWRIDTRPFGNDQHASLDHEDPFSSLVFEIKEKYEKQPLMQKENTIRQLSQILGASCTLIF
;
A
#
# COMPACT_ATOMS: atom_id res chain seq x y z
N MET A 1 28.20 4.69 10.23
CA MET A 1 26.98 3.89 9.99
C MET A 1 27.09 3.18 8.64
N SER A 2 28.07 2.30 8.45
CA SER A 2 28.31 1.62 7.18
C SER A 2 28.11 0.10 7.31
N SER A 3 28.63 -0.53 8.36
CA SER A 3 28.60 -1.99 8.52
C SER A 3 27.24 -2.54 8.96
N TRP A 4 26.51 -1.86 9.85
CA TRP A 4 25.11 -2.23 10.15
C TRP A 4 24.21 -2.11 8.93
N THR A 5 24.33 -1.02 8.17
CA THR A 5 23.55 -0.81 6.95
C THR A 5 23.86 -1.90 5.92
N ALA A 6 25.14 -2.23 5.71
CA ALA A 6 25.56 -3.32 4.82
C ALA A 6 25.01 -4.69 5.26
N LEU A 7 24.96 -4.96 6.57
CA LEU A 7 24.34 -6.16 7.11
C LEU A 7 22.84 -6.21 6.80
N VAL A 8 22.12 -5.12 7.04
CA VAL A 8 20.66 -5.02 6.80
C VAL A 8 20.33 -5.09 5.31
N GLU A 9 21.17 -4.51 4.45
CA GLU A 9 21.00 -4.48 2.99
C GLU A 9 21.54 -5.74 2.29
N SER A 10 22.05 -6.72 3.04
CA SER A 10 22.55 -7.98 2.48
C SER A 10 21.49 -8.67 1.64
N TRP A 11 21.86 -9.04 0.41
CA TRP A 11 20.90 -9.43 -0.63
C TRP A 11 20.59 -10.93 -0.65
N ASN A 12 21.42 -11.75 -0.01
CA ASN A 12 21.20 -13.18 0.20
C ASN A 12 21.83 -13.64 1.52
N GLU A 13 21.56 -14.88 1.91
CA GLU A 13 22.06 -15.44 3.17
C GLU A 13 23.60 -15.54 3.23
N SER A 14 24.28 -15.81 2.10
CA SER A 14 25.75 -15.86 2.06
C SER A 14 26.36 -14.50 2.42
N THR A 15 25.88 -13.45 1.76
CA THR A 15 26.35 -12.07 1.98
C THR A 15 25.95 -11.55 3.35
N PHE A 16 24.78 -11.96 3.88
CA PHE A 16 24.43 -11.70 5.27
C PHE A 16 25.42 -12.36 6.25
N ASN A 17 25.73 -13.64 6.05
CA ASN A 17 26.66 -14.35 6.95
C ASN A 17 28.08 -13.77 6.88
N GLU A 18 28.56 -13.42 5.68
CA GLU A 18 29.86 -12.78 5.46
C GLU A 18 29.93 -11.39 6.14
N THR A 19 28.93 -10.54 5.91
CA THR A 19 28.87 -9.21 6.53
C THR A 19 28.66 -9.30 8.04
N TRP A 20 27.92 -10.30 8.53
CA TRP A 20 27.74 -10.56 9.95
C TRP A 20 29.06 -10.94 10.63
N ASN A 21 29.84 -11.83 10.01
CA ASN A 21 31.17 -12.18 10.52
C ASN A 21 32.09 -10.96 10.59
N TYR A 22 32.11 -10.14 9.54
CA TYR A 22 32.87 -8.89 9.53
C TYR A 22 32.41 -7.93 10.63
N PHE A 23 31.09 -7.78 10.79
CA PHE A 23 30.50 -6.94 11.84
C PHE A 23 30.92 -7.41 13.24
N GLN A 24 30.93 -8.71 13.51
CA GLN A 24 31.40 -9.24 14.80
C GLN A 24 32.89 -8.97 15.05
N ILE A 25 33.72 -9.03 14.02
CA ILE A 25 35.16 -8.72 14.12
C ILE A 25 35.38 -7.23 14.37
N GLU A 26 34.68 -6.36 13.62
CA GLU A 26 34.78 -4.90 13.73
C GLU A 26 34.36 -4.43 15.13
N TYR A 27 33.31 -5.02 15.69
CA TYR A 27 32.75 -4.63 16.99
C TYR A 27 33.21 -5.51 18.17
N LYS A 28 34.28 -6.30 17.99
CA LYS A 28 34.77 -7.25 19.02
C LYS A 28 35.05 -6.60 20.38
N ASP A 29 35.52 -5.35 20.38
CA ASP A 29 35.87 -4.60 21.59
C ASP A 29 34.62 -4.04 22.31
N TYR A 30 33.44 -4.12 21.68
CA TYR A 30 32.14 -3.69 22.20
C TYR A 30 31.25 -4.89 22.54
N ALA A 31 31.74 -5.78 23.40
CA ALA A 31 31.07 -7.05 23.73
C ALA A 31 29.62 -6.88 24.22
N SER A 32 29.31 -5.82 24.98
CA SER A 32 27.95 -5.53 25.44
C SER A 32 27.00 -5.18 24.29
N VAL A 33 27.48 -4.43 23.30
CA VAL A 33 26.72 -4.07 22.10
C VAL A 33 26.47 -5.31 21.24
N LEU A 34 27.50 -6.13 21.01
CA LEU A 34 27.34 -7.39 20.27
C LEU A 34 26.35 -8.33 20.96
N THR A 35 26.45 -8.48 22.28
CA THR A 35 25.51 -9.29 23.07
C THR A 35 24.08 -8.78 22.92
N TYR A 36 23.88 -7.46 23.01
CA TYR A 36 22.57 -6.85 22.82
C TYR A 36 22.02 -7.12 21.41
N ILE A 37 22.81 -6.91 20.36
CA ILE A 37 22.37 -7.12 18.97
C ILE A 37 22.03 -8.60 18.72
N VAL A 38 22.90 -9.51 19.13
CA VAL A 38 22.71 -10.97 19.00
C VAL A 38 21.44 -11.43 19.69
N ASN A 39 21.16 -10.94 20.90
CA ASN A 39 20.03 -11.42 21.69
C ASN A 39 18.72 -10.70 21.35
N THR A 40 18.79 -9.44 20.92
CA THR A 40 17.60 -8.59 20.74
C THR A 40 17.17 -8.48 19.29
N TRP A 41 18.12 -8.35 18.34
CA TRP A 41 17.80 -8.01 16.96
C TRP A 41 17.95 -9.20 16.01
N ILE A 42 19.03 -9.96 16.11
CA ILE A 42 19.29 -11.10 15.21
C ILE A 42 18.18 -12.17 15.21
N PRO A 43 17.47 -12.46 16.32
CA PRO A 43 16.32 -13.38 16.27
C PRO A 43 15.19 -12.89 15.37
N TRP A 44 15.11 -11.58 15.11
CA TRP A 44 14.11 -10.95 14.25
C TRP A 44 14.66 -10.55 12.88
N LYS A 45 15.84 -11.01 12.49
CA LYS A 45 16.51 -10.63 11.22
C LYS A 45 15.61 -10.77 10.00
N GLU A 46 14.73 -11.75 9.98
CA GLU A 46 13.79 -11.99 8.87
C GLU A 46 12.79 -10.84 8.67
N ARG A 47 12.60 -9.98 9.67
CA ARG A 47 11.65 -8.86 9.63
C ARG A 47 12.25 -7.55 9.14
N PHE A 48 13.58 -7.42 9.09
CA PHE A 48 14.22 -6.16 8.71
C PHE A 48 15.40 -6.30 7.75
N VAL A 49 16.03 -7.47 7.64
CA VAL A 49 17.14 -7.69 6.71
C VAL A 49 16.59 -8.03 5.32
N PHE A 50 17.15 -7.37 4.30
CA PHE A 50 16.68 -7.39 2.92
C PHE A 50 16.67 -8.79 2.29
N THR A 51 17.57 -9.68 2.72
CA THR A 51 17.60 -11.09 2.31
C THR A 51 16.23 -11.76 2.43
N TRP A 52 15.54 -11.55 3.56
CA TRP A 52 14.24 -12.16 3.85
C TRP A 52 13.09 -11.22 3.50
N THR A 53 13.17 -9.93 3.87
CA THR A 53 12.10 -8.97 3.58
C THR A 53 11.91 -8.76 2.08
N GLY A 54 12.99 -8.88 1.30
CA GLY A 54 12.99 -8.80 -0.17
C GLY A 54 12.21 -9.92 -0.88
N GLN A 55 11.72 -10.93 -0.15
CA GLN A 55 10.84 -11.97 -0.69
C GLN A 55 9.35 -11.65 -0.53
N THR A 56 9.01 -10.58 0.20
CA THR A 56 7.64 -10.18 0.51
C THR A 56 7.29 -8.83 -0.11
N SER A 57 6.03 -8.65 -0.51
CA SER A 57 5.55 -7.38 -1.08
C SER A 57 5.31 -6.33 0.01
N HIS A 58 6.36 -5.59 0.37
CA HIS A 58 6.27 -4.51 1.36
C HIS A 58 6.06 -3.12 0.74
N PHE A 59 6.02 -2.99 -0.58
CA PHE A 59 5.66 -1.76 -1.32
C PHE A 59 6.46 -0.51 -0.92
N GLY A 60 7.73 -0.68 -0.58
CA GLY A 60 8.60 0.42 -0.14
C GLY A 60 8.37 0.85 1.32
N ASN A 61 7.57 0.12 2.10
CA ASN A 61 7.45 0.30 3.55
C ASN A 61 8.56 -0.47 4.29
N ASN A 62 9.81 -0.04 4.10
CA ASN A 62 11.00 -0.65 4.73
C ASN A 62 11.71 0.28 5.72
N VAL A 63 11.18 1.50 5.92
CA VAL A 63 11.72 2.52 6.82
C VAL A 63 10.62 3.11 7.70
N THR A 64 10.99 3.59 8.88
CA THR A 64 10.06 4.13 9.89
C THR A 64 9.56 5.54 9.58
N SER A 65 10.14 6.23 8.59
CA SER A 65 9.84 7.64 8.27
C SER A 65 8.35 7.92 8.01
N ARG A 66 7.62 6.96 7.41
CA ARG A 66 6.16 7.10 7.19
C ARG A 66 5.39 7.08 8.51
N ALA A 67 5.75 6.19 9.43
CA ALA A 67 5.13 6.11 10.76
C ALA A 67 5.49 7.33 11.62
N GLU A 68 6.75 7.76 11.55
CA GLU A 68 7.23 8.96 12.23
C GLU A 68 6.51 10.22 11.73
N GLY A 69 6.36 10.39 10.41
CA GLY A 69 5.62 11.49 9.82
C GLY A 69 4.14 11.49 10.22
N ALA A 70 3.47 10.33 10.21
CA ALA A 70 2.09 10.22 10.69
C ALA A 70 1.96 10.61 12.17
N HIS A 71 2.91 10.19 13.00
CA HIS A 71 2.95 10.55 14.41
C HIS A 71 3.23 12.05 14.62
N GLU A 72 4.12 12.65 13.81
CA GLU A 72 4.39 14.08 13.83
C GLU A 72 3.14 14.90 13.47
N ILE A 73 2.41 14.50 12.42
CA ILE A 73 1.13 15.12 12.05
C ILE A 73 0.16 15.06 13.22
N LEU A 74 -0.01 13.88 13.84
CA LEU A 74 -0.93 13.75 14.96
C LEU A 74 -0.55 14.66 16.15
N LYS A 75 0.75 14.74 16.48
CA LYS A 75 1.24 15.65 17.53
C LYS A 75 0.92 17.11 17.21
N LYS A 76 1.00 17.53 15.94
CA LYS A 76 0.61 18.89 15.52
C LYS A 76 -0.88 19.16 15.73
N TYR A 77 -1.76 18.16 15.68
CA TYR A 77 -3.17 18.36 16.03
C TYR A 77 -3.38 18.42 17.55
N LEU A 78 -2.63 17.64 18.33
CA LEU A 78 -2.80 17.57 19.78
C LEU A 78 -2.24 18.79 20.52
N GLN A 79 -1.12 19.36 20.05
CA GLN A 79 -0.42 20.55 20.59
C GLN A 79 0.13 20.42 22.03
N VAL A 80 -0.56 19.74 22.94
CA VAL A 80 -0.20 19.59 24.36
C VAL A 80 -0.32 18.14 24.81
N SER A 81 0.46 17.76 25.83
CA SER A 81 0.43 16.42 26.43
C SER A 81 -0.60 16.26 27.54
N THR A 82 -1.27 17.34 27.94
CA THR A 82 -2.20 17.41 29.09
C THR A 82 -3.63 17.81 28.68
N GLY A 83 -3.96 17.67 27.39
CA GLY A 83 -5.29 18.01 26.87
C GLY A 83 -6.41 17.16 27.47
N GLY A 84 -7.61 17.73 27.56
CA GLY A 84 -8.78 16.99 28.04
C GLY A 84 -9.18 15.87 27.07
N LEU A 85 -9.71 14.75 27.58
CA LEU A 85 -10.04 13.58 26.75
C LEU A 85 -10.97 13.91 25.56
N ARG A 86 -11.95 14.80 25.76
CA ARG A 86 -12.85 15.25 24.69
C ARG A 86 -12.12 16.00 23.60
N GLU A 87 -11.26 16.94 23.97
CA GLU A 87 -10.45 17.73 23.03
C GLU A 87 -9.48 16.84 22.25
N VAL A 88 -8.81 15.90 22.93
CA VAL A 88 -7.93 14.92 22.29
C VAL A 88 -8.69 14.11 21.23
N LYS A 89 -9.89 13.61 21.56
CA LYS A 89 -10.75 12.89 20.62
C LYS A 89 -11.11 13.77 19.42
N ASP A 90 -11.61 14.97 19.67
CA ASP A 90 -12.07 15.89 18.61
C ASP A 90 -10.90 16.26 17.67
N ASN A 91 -9.69 16.48 18.21
CA ASN A 91 -8.48 16.74 17.44
C ASN A 91 -8.02 15.53 16.62
N ILE A 92 -8.10 14.31 17.15
CA ILE A 92 -7.81 13.07 16.40
C ILE A 92 -8.79 12.91 15.23
N CYS A 93 -10.09 13.10 15.49
CA CYS A 93 -11.12 13.02 14.46
C CYS A 93 -10.86 14.05 13.34
N LEU A 94 -10.54 15.29 13.71
CA LEU A 94 -10.19 16.34 12.75
C LEU A 94 -8.93 15.98 11.93
N ALA A 95 -7.90 15.45 12.57
CA ALA A 95 -6.67 15.02 11.90
C ALA A 95 -6.92 13.94 10.84
N ILE A 96 -7.77 12.96 11.17
CA ILE A 96 -8.14 11.87 10.26
C ILE A 96 -8.98 12.41 9.09
N GLN A 97 -9.96 13.26 9.37
CA GLN A 97 -10.82 13.87 8.33
C GLN A 97 -9.99 14.69 7.33
N ASN A 98 -9.06 15.51 7.83
CA ASN A 98 -8.20 16.32 6.98
C ASN A 98 -7.25 15.45 6.14
N GLN A 99 -6.58 14.45 6.74
CA GLN A 99 -5.74 13.51 5.98
C GLN A 99 -6.53 12.76 4.91
N PHE A 100 -7.75 12.34 5.22
CA PHE A 100 -8.62 11.69 4.24
C PHE A 100 -8.93 12.62 3.06
N GLN A 101 -9.25 13.89 3.32
CA GLN A 101 -9.51 14.87 2.26
C GLN A 101 -8.27 15.23 1.45
N GLU A 102 -7.10 15.32 2.08
CA GLU A 102 -5.83 15.49 1.38
C GLU A 102 -5.57 14.33 0.41
N ILE A 103 -5.70 13.08 0.89
CA ILE A 103 -5.54 11.88 0.06
C ILE A 103 -6.55 11.87 -1.08
N LYS A 104 -7.83 12.14 -0.79
CA LYS A 104 -8.89 12.20 -1.81
C LYS A 104 -8.57 13.23 -2.89
N THR A 105 -8.16 14.42 -2.49
CA THR A 105 -7.80 15.53 -3.39
C THR A 105 -6.58 15.18 -4.23
N GLN A 106 -5.54 14.61 -3.61
CA GLN A 106 -4.35 14.15 -4.31
C GLN A 106 -4.70 13.10 -5.36
N LEU A 107 -5.46 12.06 -4.99
CA LEU A 107 -5.84 11.00 -5.92
C LEU A 107 -6.71 11.52 -7.08
N ALA A 108 -7.62 12.45 -6.82
CA ALA A 108 -8.41 13.10 -7.87
C ALA A 108 -7.50 13.87 -8.85
N SER A 109 -6.51 14.60 -8.32
CA SER A 109 -5.50 15.26 -9.15
C SER A 109 -4.68 14.26 -9.97
N GLU A 110 -4.25 13.15 -9.38
CA GLU A 110 -3.47 12.10 -10.07
C GLU A 110 -4.24 11.39 -11.19
N LYS A 111 -5.57 11.36 -11.12
CA LYS A 111 -6.45 10.82 -12.18
C LYS A 111 -6.61 11.75 -13.38
N ILE A 112 -6.20 13.01 -13.27
CA ILE A 112 -6.40 14.03 -14.30
C ILE A 112 -5.05 14.50 -14.85
N ARG A 113 -4.12 14.82 -13.96
CA ARG A 113 -2.86 15.46 -14.31
C ARG A 113 -1.87 14.44 -14.86
N VAL A 114 -1.18 14.83 -15.94
CA VAL A 114 -0.04 14.07 -16.47
C VAL A 114 1.24 14.88 -16.23
N PRO A 115 2.14 14.42 -15.34
CA PRO A 115 3.46 15.03 -15.17
C PRO A 115 4.29 14.91 -16.45
N GLN A 116 4.97 16.00 -16.86
CA GLN A 116 5.77 16.03 -18.09
C GLN A 116 6.79 14.89 -18.18
N LYS A 117 7.43 14.54 -17.05
CA LYS A 117 8.39 13.44 -16.98
C LYS A 117 7.76 12.10 -17.40
N LEU A 118 6.46 11.92 -17.18
CA LEU A 118 5.73 10.68 -17.49
C LEU A 118 5.11 10.69 -18.88
N CYS A 119 5.26 11.76 -19.68
CA CYS A 119 4.80 11.85 -21.06
C CYS A 119 5.70 11.02 -22.01
N ILE A 120 5.81 9.72 -21.75
CA ILE A 120 6.58 8.74 -22.52
C ILE A 120 5.59 7.69 -23.04
N PRO A 121 5.66 7.26 -24.31
CA PRO A 121 4.73 6.28 -24.89
C PRO A 121 4.55 5.01 -24.03
N PHE A 122 5.64 4.56 -23.41
CA PHE A 122 5.66 3.43 -22.49
C PHE A 122 4.61 3.52 -21.36
N PHE A 123 4.32 4.72 -20.85
CA PHE A 123 3.37 4.89 -19.74
C PHE A 123 1.93 5.18 -20.17
N LYS A 124 1.65 5.26 -21.48
CA LYS A 124 0.38 5.76 -22.04
C LYS A 124 -0.87 5.09 -21.44
N GLU A 125 -0.83 3.78 -21.20
CA GLU A 125 -1.99 3.04 -20.69
C GLU A 125 -2.17 3.09 -19.17
N VAL A 126 -1.11 3.42 -18.43
CA VAL A 126 -1.07 3.38 -16.95
C VAL A 126 -1.19 4.76 -16.32
N ILE A 127 -0.91 5.83 -17.07
CA ILE A 127 -1.18 7.22 -16.68
C ILE A 127 -2.64 7.35 -16.24
N ASN A 128 -2.87 8.15 -15.20
CA ASN A 128 -4.19 8.40 -14.58
C ASN A 128 -4.88 7.17 -13.95
N LYS A 129 -4.30 5.97 -14.07
CA LYS A 129 -4.82 4.72 -13.46
C LYS A 129 -3.94 4.23 -12.32
N VAL A 130 -2.70 4.70 -12.25
CA VAL A 130 -1.70 4.30 -11.28
C VAL A 130 -1.20 5.51 -10.53
N SER A 131 -0.95 5.35 -9.22
CA SER A 131 -0.43 6.44 -8.38
C SER A 131 0.88 7.01 -8.93
N PHE A 132 1.08 8.32 -8.77
CA PHE A 132 2.30 8.99 -9.19
C PHE A 132 3.55 8.39 -8.55
N TYR A 133 3.49 8.03 -7.26
CA TYR A 133 4.60 7.38 -6.57
C TYR A 133 5.10 6.14 -7.34
N ALA A 134 4.19 5.22 -7.67
CA ALA A 134 4.53 4.02 -8.42
C ALA A 134 5.01 4.32 -9.85
N LEU A 135 4.41 5.30 -10.53
CA LEU A 135 4.86 5.73 -11.86
C LEU A 135 6.28 6.31 -11.83
N PHE A 136 6.64 7.07 -10.80
CA PHE A 136 8.00 7.58 -10.65
C PHE A 136 9.01 6.49 -10.30
N GLU A 137 8.67 5.51 -9.45
CA GLU A 137 9.52 4.34 -9.22
C GLU A 137 9.73 3.53 -10.50
N LEU A 138 8.67 3.36 -11.30
CA LEU A 138 8.74 2.65 -12.56
C LEU A 138 9.52 3.42 -13.63
N GLN A 139 9.40 4.75 -13.65
CA GLN A 139 10.23 5.61 -14.47
C GLN A 139 11.72 5.43 -14.17
N LYS A 140 12.11 5.30 -12.90
CA LYS A 140 13.52 5.02 -12.56
C LYS A 140 13.99 3.72 -13.20
N GLN A 141 13.18 2.65 -13.12
CA GLN A 141 13.50 1.37 -13.77
C GLN A 141 13.58 1.48 -15.29
N TYR A 142 12.66 2.24 -15.91
CA TYR A 142 12.66 2.50 -17.35
C TYR A 142 13.91 3.25 -17.81
N LEU A 143 14.30 4.31 -17.09
CA LEU A 143 15.51 5.07 -17.40
C LEU A 143 16.77 4.22 -17.25
N LEU A 144 16.85 3.41 -16.18
CA LEU A 144 17.95 2.44 -16.00
C LEU A 144 18.04 1.44 -17.16
N ALA A 145 16.89 0.99 -17.68
CA ALA A 145 16.87 0.04 -18.80
C ALA A 145 17.54 0.65 -20.05
N ASN A 146 17.37 1.96 -20.25
CA ASN A 146 17.92 2.71 -21.38
C ASN A 146 19.40 3.08 -21.20
N THR A 147 19.88 3.30 -19.97
CA THR A 147 21.30 3.62 -19.73
C THR A 147 22.21 2.38 -19.76
N LYS A 148 21.65 1.17 -19.64
CA LYS A 148 22.38 -0.11 -19.54
C LYS A 148 23.33 -0.20 -18.33
N ASP A 149 23.18 0.68 -17.35
CA ASP A 149 23.97 0.72 -16.11
C ASP A 149 23.23 -0.02 -14.98
N TYR A 150 23.16 -1.35 -15.09
CA TYR A 150 22.60 -2.23 -14.07
C TYR A 150 23.19 -3.64 -14.18
N SER A 151 23.10 -4.41 -13.09
CA SER A 151 23.58 -5.80 -13.05
C SER A 151 22.93 -6.63 -14.16
N SER A 152 23.69 -7.49 -14.84
CA SER A 152 23.15 -8.39 -15.87
C SER A 152 22.16 -9.42 -15.32
N GLN A 153 22.25 -9.76 -14.03
CA GLN A 153 21.42 -10.78 -13.42
C GLN A 153 20.20 -10.17 -12.71
N CYS A 154 19.00 -10.57 -13.17
CA CYS A 154 17.76 -10.24 -12.48
C CYS A 154 17.61 -11.08 -11.21
N LYS A 155 17.47 -10.44 -10.05
CA LYS A 155 17.15 -11.10 -8.79
C LYS A 155 15.64 -11.16 -8.51
N GLY A 156 14.83 -10.51 -9.35
CA GLY A 156 13.36 -10.44 -9.20
C GLY A 156 12.84 -9.70 -7.95
N GLN A 157 13.72 -9.29 -7.04
CA GLN A 157 13.35 -8.69 -5.75
C GLN A 157 12.55 -7.39 -5.90
N PHE A 158 12.91 -6.51 -6.84
CA PHE A 158 12.13 -5.29 -7.08
C PHE A 158 10.67 -5.62 -7.44
N SER A 159 10.46 -6.57 -8.35
CA SER A 159 9.12 -6.99 -8.74
C SER A 159 8.36 -7.66 -7.59
N LYS A 160 9.03 -8.46 -6.76
CA LYS A 160 8.41 -9.07 -5.57
C LYS A 160 8.03 -8.03 -4.52
N THR A 161 8.93 -7.12 -4.20
CA THR A 161 8.78 -6.14 -3.12
C THR A 161 7.84 -5.00 -3.48
N MET A 162 8.00 -4.45 -4.68
CA MET A 162 7.21 -3.33 -5.17
C MET A 162 5.98 -3.77 -5.94
N GLY A 163 5.92 -4.98 -6.51
CA GLY A 163 4.80 -5.34 -7.40
C GLY A 163 4.78 -4.52 -8.68
N LEU A 164 5.96 -4.10 -9.16
CA LEU A 164 6.18 -3.30 -10.36
C LEU A 164 7.26 -3.97 -11.23
N PRO A 165 7.21 -3.85 -12.57
CA PRO A 165 8.27 -4.38 -13.43
C PRO A 165 9.64 -3.80 -13.09
N CYS A 166 10.64 -4.66 -12.92
CA CYS A 166 12.03 -4.23 -12.74
C CYS A 166 12.68 -3.88 -14.09
N VAL A 167 13.86 -3.25 -14.01
CA VAL A 167 14.69 -2.90 -15.18
C VAL A 167 14.90 -4.07 -16.16
N HIS A 168 15.15 -5.28 -15.65
CA HIS A 168 15.35 -6.48 -16.48
C HIS A 168 14.08 -6.85 -17.24
N MET A 169 12.93 -6.87 -16.54
CA MET A 169 11.64 -7.17 -17.17
C MET A 169 11.30 -6.17 -18.27
N ILE A 170 11.50 -4.87 -18.02
CA ILE A 170 11.23 -3.83 -19.01
C ILE A 170 12.07 -4.05 -20.28
N LYS A 171 13.35 -4.39 -20.13
CA LYS A 171 14.22 -4.67 -21.27
C LYS A 171 13.85 -5.96 -22.01
N ASP A 172 13.61 -7.04 -21.27
CA ASP A 172 13.37 -8.37 -21.85
C ASP A 172 12.02 -8.40 -22.61
N MET A 173 11.03 -7.65 -22.13
CA MET A 173 9.70 -7.60 -22.74
C MET A 173 9.69 -6.90 -24.09
N ASN A 174 10.63 -5.98 -24.35
CA ASN A 174 10.71 -5.19 -25.57
C ASN A 174 9.34 -4.58 -25.99
N ILE A 175 8.55 -4.16 -25.00
CA ILE A 175 7.22 -3.59 -25.20
C ILE A 175 7.29 -2.09 -25.38
N GLU A 176 6.51 -1.56 -26.32
CA GLU A 176 6.38 -0.11 -26.52
C GLU A 176 5.47 0.55 -25.50
N VAL A 177 4.51 -0.21 -24.94
CA VAL A 177 3.49 0.28 -24.00
C VAL A 177 3.34 -0.71 -22.85
N LEU A 178 3.37 -0.19 -21.62
CA LEU A 178 3.19 -0.97 -20.41
C LEU A 178 1.71 -1.26 -20.16
N LEU A 179 1.38 -2.53 -20.00
CA LEU A 179 0.02 -2.98 -19.68
C LEU A 179 -0.30 -2.82 -18.19
N ILE A 180 -1.53 -2.41 -17.90
CA ILE A 180 -2.01 -2.18 -16.51
C ILE A 180 -2.01 -3.44 -15.64
N ASN A 181 -2.13 -4.63 -16.24
CA ASN A 181 -2.14 -5.92 -15.52
C ASN A 181 -0.77 -6.28 -14.92
N MET A 182 0.30 -5.61 -15.35
CA MET A 182 1.65 -5.80 -14.84
C MET A 182 1.90 -5.03 -13.54
N ILE A 183 0.96 -4.19 -13.13
CA ILE A 183 1.06 -3.33 -11.96
C ILE A 183 0.18 -3.92 -10.85
N HIS A 184 0.80 -4.15 -9.70
CA HIS A 184 0.11 -4.65 -8.53
C HIS A 184 -1.04 -3.72 -8.10
N LYS A 185 -2.17 -4.31 -7.68
CA LYS A 185 -3.40 -3.59 -7.32
C LYS A 185 -3.20 -2.51 -6.25
N GLN A 186 -2.20 -2.68 -5.38
CA GLN A 186 -1.83 -1.67 -4.37
C GLN A 186 -1.62 -0.27 -4.98
N TRP A 187 -1.05 -0.19 -6.18
CA TRP A 187 -0.73 1.08 -6.85
C TRP A 187 -1.84 1.61 -7.75
N ARG A 188 -2.88 0.81 -7.97
CA ARG A 188 -3.97 1.12 -8.89
C ARG A 188 -4.98 2.04 -8.21
N ILE A 189 -5.11 3.25 -8.75
CA ILE A 189 -6.04 4.28 -8.28
C ILE A 189 -7.37 4.26 -9.06
N ASP A 190 -7.37 3.62 -10.24
CA ASP A 190 -8.57 3.38 -11.05
C ASP A 190 -9.55 2.41 -10.38
N THR A 191 -9.03 1.43 -9.64
CA THR A 191 -9.85 0.42 -8.94
C THR A 191 -10.39 0.87 -7.58
N ARG A 192 -9.97 2.03 -7.07
CA ARG A 192 -10.40 2.52 -5.77
C ARG A 192 -11.65 3.39 -5.92
N PRO A 193 -12.84 2.92 -5.50
CA PRO A 193 -14.00 3.77 -5.40
C PRO A 193 -13.76 4.80 -4.28
N PHE A 194 -13.66 6.07 -4.66
CA PHE A 194 -13.80 7.21 -3.72
C PHE A 194 -15.08 7.99 -4.04
N GLY A 195 -16.07 7.30 -4.61
CA GLY A 195 -17.42 7.82 -4.77
C GLY A 195 -17.96 8.28 -3.42
N ASN A 196 -18.87 9.26 -3.43
CA ASN A 196 -19.41 9.94 -2.25
C ASN A 196 -20.10 8.98 -1.26
N ASP A 197 -19.33 8.20 -0.52
CA ASP A 197 -19.81 7.54 0.67
C ASP A 197 -19.81 8.59 1.77
N GLN A 198 -20.98 9.18 1.99
CA GLN A 198 -21.25 10.00 3.18
C GLN A 198 -21.17 9.18 4.48
N HIS A 199 -20.76 7.91 4.43
CA HIS A 199 -20.65 7.03 5.59
C HIS A 199 -19.45 6.08 5.48
N ALA A 200 -18.22 6.61 5.48
CA ALA A 200 -17.09 5.83 6.00
C ALA A 200 -17.16 5.85 7.54
N SER A 201 -18.14 5.14 8.10
CA SER A 201 -18.21 4.90 9.54
C SER A 201 -17.13 3.87 9.90
N LEU A 202 -16.27 4.26 10.82
CA LEU A 202 -15.36 3.35 11.52
C LEU A 202 -16.19 2.21 12.14
N ASP A 203 -15.88 0.97 11.77
CA ASP A 203 -16.11 -0.27 12.52
C ASP A 203 -17.48 -0.46 13.21
N HIS A 204 -18.56 -0.13 12.52
CA HIS A 204 -19.85 -0.79 12.76
C HIS A 204 -20.31 -1.38 11.44
N GLU A 205 -20.34 -2.71 11.33
CA GLU A 205 -21.15 -3.35 10.29
C GLU A 205 -22.57 -2.80 10.46
N ASP A 206 -22.98 -1.99 9.50
CA ASP A 206 -24.33 -1.48 9.41
C ASP A 206 -25.28 -2.70 9.39
N PRO A 207 -26.18 -2.85 10.38
CA PRO A 207 -27.09 -3.99 10.46
C PRO A 207 -27.92 -4.19 9.19
N PHE A 208 -28.17 -3.11 8.44
CA PHE A 208 -28.85 -3.18 7.17
C PHE A 208 -28.01 -3.86 6.09
N SER A 209 -26.70 -3.63 6.07
CA SER A 209 -25.77 -4.28 5.14
C SER A 209 -25.70 -5.80 5.34
N SER A 210 -25.65 -6.26 6.60
CA SER A 210 -25.68 -7.71 6.92
C SER A 210 -27.03 -8.34 6.54
N LEU A 211 -28.13 -7.62 6.75
CA LEU A 211 -29.47 -8.07 6.33
C LEU A 211 -29.60 -8.19 4.80
N VAL A 212 -29.09 -7.20 4.06
CA VAL A 212 -29.08 -7.22 2.58
C VAL A 212 -28.27 -8.40 2.05
N PHE A 213 -27.14 -8.70 2.68
CA PHE A 213 -26.33 -9.86 2.34
C PHE A 213 -27.08 -11.19 2.58
N GLU A 214 -27.72 -11.34 3.73
CA GLU A 214 -28.49 -12.54 4.07
C GLU A 214 -29.69 -12.75 3.12
N ILE A 215 -30.39 -11.66 2.76
CA ILE A 215 -31.48 -11.70 1.78
C ILE A 215 -30.96 -12.19 0.42
N LYS A 216 -29.81 -11.68 -0.02
CA LYS A 216 -29.20 -12.07 -1.29
C LYS A 216 -28.79 -13.55 -1.30
N GLU A 217 -28.15 -14.03 -0.24
CA GLU A 217 -27.72 -15.42 -0.12
C GLU A 217 -28.92 -16.39 -0.13
N LYS A 218 -29.99 -16.03 0.59
CA LYS A 218 -31.24 -16.81 0.60
C LYS A 218 -31.92 -16.79 -0.76
N TYR A 219 -31.94 -15.65 -1.45
CA TYR A 219 -32.52 -15.53 -2.78
C TYR A 219 -31.78 -16.41 -3.80
N GLU A 220 -30.45 -16.41 -3.81
CA GLU A 220 -29.66 -17.17 -4.79
C GLU A 220 -29.93 -18.69 -4.69
N LYS A 221 -30.17 -19.20 -3.48
CA LYS A 221 -30.45 -20.61 -3.19
C LYS A 221 -31.91 -21.04 -3.48
N GLN A 222 -32.80 -20.11 -3.85
CA GLN A 222 -34.21 -20.44 -4.12
C GLN A 222 -34.45 -21.04 -5.52
N PRO A 223 -35.46 -21.92 -5.67
CA PRO A 223 -36.00 -22.35 -6.97
C PRO A 223 -36.56 -21.19 -7.80
N LEU A 224 -36.53 -21.30 -9.14
CA LEU A 224 -36.94 -20.23 -10.08
C LEU A 224 -38.34 -19.66 -9.81
N MET A 225 -39.32 -20.52 -9.54
CA MET A 225 -40.70 -20.10 -9.23
C MET A 225 -40.81 -19.29 -7.92
N GLN A 226 -39.91 -19.54 -6.96
CA GLN A 226 -39.89 -18.81 -5.68
C GLN A 226 -39.13 -17.49 -5.80
N LYS A 227 -38.10 -17.43 -6.67
CA LYS A 227 -37.37 -16.19 -6.96
C LYS A 227 -38.27 -15.09 -7.52
N GLU A 228 -39.14 -15.42 -8.48
CA GLU A 228 -40.09 -14.46 -9.04
C GLU A 228 -41.08 -13.92 -7.98
N ASN A 229 -41.54 -14.79 -7.07
CA ASN A 229 -42.41 -14.37 -5.97
C ASN A 229 -41.67 -13.48 -4.95
N THR A 230 -40.42 -13.83 -4.59
CA THR A 230 -39.56 -13.03 -3.71
C THR A 230 -39.30 -11.64 -4.29
N ILE A 231 -39.01 -11.52 -5.59
CA ILE A 231 -38.87 -10.21 -6.25
C ILE A 231 -40.16 -9.40 -6.14
N ARG A 232 -41.32 -10.02 -6.40
CA ARG A 232 -42.62 -9.36 -6.34
C ARG A 232 -42.94 -8.84 -4.94
N GLN A 233 -42.64 -9.62 -3.90
CA GLN A 233 -42.83 -9.22 -2.50
C GLN A 233 -41.90 -8.08 -2.08
N LEU A 234 -40.60 -8.18 -2.42
CA LEU A 234 -39.63 -7.11 -2.15
C LEU A 234 -40.02 -5.80 -2.87
N SER A 235 -40.49 -5.91 -4.11
CA SER A 235 -40.96 -4.76 -4.90
C SER A 235 -42.21 -4.12 -4.30
N GLN A 236 -43.13 -4.91 -3.72
CA GLN A 236 -44.28 -4.39 -2.98
C GLN A 236 -43.89 -3.68 -1.69
N ILE A 237 -42.92 -4.20 -0.93
CA ILE A 237 -42.42 -3.56 0.29
C ILE A 237 -41.76 -2.21 -0.04
N LEU A 238 -40.96 -2.17 -1.11
CA LEU A 238 -40.30 -0.95 -1.59
C LEU A 238 -41.30 0.06 -2.17
N GLY A 239 -42.33 -0.42 -2.88
CA GLY A 239 -43.38 0.42 -3.46
C GLY A 239 -44.41 0.94 -2.44
N ALA A 240 -44.72 0.17 -1.40
CA ALA A 240 -45.65 0.57 -0.33
C ALA A 240 -45.08 1.69 0.56
N SER A 241 -43.75 1.84 0.59
CA SER A 241 -43.07 2.89 1.37
C SER A 241 -43.14 4.28 0.73
N CYS A 242 -43.81 4.45 -0.41
CA CYS A 242 -44.01 5.74 -1.08
C CYS A 242 -45.47 6.25 -0.95
N THR A 243 -46.10 6.02 0.21
CA THR A 243 -47.34 6.70 0.56
C THR A 243 -47.16 7.50 1.85
N LEU A 244 -47.25 8.82 1.69
CA LEU A 244 -47.21 9.91 2.68
C LEU A 244 -45.76 10.27 3.09
N ILE A 245 -45.29 11.49 2.88
CA ILE A 245 -45.84 12.77 3.37
C ILE A 245 -45.56 13.90 2.36
N PHE A 246 -46.58 14.76 2.18
CA PHE A 246 -46.49 16.11 1.60
C PHE A 246 -45.66 17.05 2.48
#